data_AF-A0A7S1WGQ9-F1
#
_entry.id   AF-A0A7S1WGQ9-F1
#
_cell.length_a   1.000
_cell.length_b   1.000
_cell.length_c   1.000
_cell.angle_alpha   90.00
_cell.angle_beta   90.00
_cell.angle_gamma   90.00
#
_symmetry.space_group_name_H-M   'P 1'
#
loop_
_entity.id
_entity.type
_entity.pdbx_description
1 polymer ?
#
loop_
_entity_poly.entity_id
_entity_poly.type
_entity_poly.pdbx_seq_one_letter_code
_entity_poly.pdbx_strand_id
1 'polypeptide(L)'
;DPPAFFQRYPSCAVVTAKEPLPRGGVLALVELLRSGPVQGKARAAHVLSSKAAHLGERKELVEQGVLKDLLAFASLPPSETVNEKTGFDLRVRAAEALAYFAGGLMDWGTKQTQQEVADAGALPVLIEMLKT
;
A
#
# COMPACT_ATOMS: atom_id res chain seq x y z
N ASP A 1 -3.77 41.70 -12.47
CA ASP A 1 -3.74 40.54 -13.36
C ASP A 1 -2.38 39.85 -13.34
N PRO A 2 -2.29 38.58 -12.90
CA PRO A 2 -1.07 37.79 -13.03
C PRO A 2 -1.01 37.07 -14.40
N PRO A 3 0.19 36.73 -14.89
CA PRO A 3 0.37 36.29 -16.28
C PRO A 3 -0.02 34.82 -16.55
N ALA A 4 -0.38 34.57 -17.81
CA ALA A 4 -1.04 33.38 -18.36
C ALA A 4 -0.18 32.10 -18.44
N PHE A 5 0.70 31.84 -17.47
CA PHE A 5 1.53 30.62 -17.45
C PHE A 5 0.95 29.48 -16.59
N PHE A 6 -0.10 29.73 -15.79
CA PHE A 6 -0.64 28.74 -14.85
C PHE A 6 -1.77 27.84 -15.37
N GLN A 7 -2.17 27.92 -16.66
CA GLN A 7 -3.33 27.19 -17.18
C GLN A 7 -3.03 25.80 -17.79
N ARG A 8 -1.86 25.20 -17.55
CA ARG A 8 -1.48 23.95 -18.26
C ARG A 8 -0.96 22.78 -17.43
N TYR A 9 -1.29 22.74 -16.14
CA TYR A 9 -1.28 21.49 -15.42
C TYR A 9 -2.73 21.16 -15.04
N PRO A 10 -3.31 20.02 -15.48
CA PRO A 10 -4.45 19.50 -14.74
C PRO A 10 -3.94 19.38 -13.31
N SER A 11 -4.63 20.00 -12.37
CA SER A 11 -4.28 19.88 -10.97
C SER A 11 -4.06 18.39 -10.72
N CYS A 12 -2.84 18.01 -10.36
CA CYS A 12 -2.67 16.76 -9.65
C CYS A 12 -3.52 16.96 -8.42
N ALA A 13 -4.76 16.50 -8.49
CA ALA A 13 -5.66 16.46 -7.36
C ALA A 13 -4.83 15.76 -6.30
N VAL A 14 -4.41 16.54 -5.32
CA VAL A 14 -3.98 15.99 -4.04
C VAL A 14 -5.23 15.27 -3.60
N VAL A 15 -5.31 13.97 -3.89
CA VAL A 15 -6.38 13.11 -3.42
C VAL A 15 -6.21 13.15 -1.93
N THR A 16 -6.94 14.05 -1.28
CA THR A 16 -7.01 14.06 0.16
C THR A 16 -7.61 12.72 0.54
N ALA A 17 -6.97 12.00 1.46
CA ALA A 17 -7.25 10.60 1.80
C ALA A 17 -8.66 10.33 2.37
N LYS A 18 -9.59 11.29 2.28
CA LYS A 18 -10.94 11.24 2.83
C LYS A 18 -12.04 10.94 1.80
N GLU A 19 -11.77 11.03 0.50
CA GLU A 19 -12.77 10.73 -0.53
C GLU A 19 -12.57 9.33 -1.13
N PRO A 20 -13.65 8.56 -1.37
CA PRO A 20 -13.55 7.27 -2.05
C PRO A 20 -13.02 7.48 -3.47
N LEU A 21 -11.87 6.88 -3.77
CA LEU A 21 -11.33 6.88 -5.13
C LEU A 21 -12.33 6.20 -6.07
N PRO A 22 -12.55 6.73 -7.29
CA PRO A 22 -13.31 6.01 -8.30
C PRO A 22 -12.66 4.64 -8.54
N ARG A 23 -13.44 3.62 -8.90
CA ARG A 23 -12.95 2.25 -9.14
C ARG A 23 -11.70 2.19 -10.02
N GLY A 24 -11.62 3.04 -11.05
CA GLY A 24 -10.44 3.15 -11.91
C GLY A 24 -9.17 3.59 -11.19
N GLY A 25 -9.29 4.45 -10.17
CA GLY A 25 -8.16 4.88 -9.33
C GLY A 25 -7.64 3.78 -8.42
N VAL A 26 -8.54 2.94 -7.87
CA VAL A 26 -8.13 1.77 -7.06
C VAL A 26 -7.40 0.75 -7.93
N LEU A 27 -7.92 0.42 -9.12
CA LEU A 27 -7.26 -0.49 -10.05
C LEU A 27 -5.86 0.00 -10.46
N ALA A 28 -5.72 1.30 -10.71
CA ALA A 28 -4.42 1.89 -11.02
C ALA A 28 -3.41 1.76 -9.86
N LEU A 29 -3.86 1.86 -8.62
CA LEU A 29 -2.99 1.64 -7.45
C LEU A 29 -2.59 0.17 -7.28
N VAL A 30 -3.51 -0.76 -7.52
CA VAL A 30 -3.22 -2.20 -7.50
C VAL A 30 -2.19 -2.55 -8.57
N GLU A 31 -2.36 -2.03 -9.78
CA GLU A 31 -1.40 -2.23 -10.87
C GLU A 31 -0.04 -1.60 -10.55
N LEU A 32 -0.04 -0.38 -9.99
CA LEU A 32 1.20 0.27 -9.54
C LEU A 32 1.93 -0.53 -8.45
N LEU A 33 1.20 -1.15 -7.52
CA LEU A 33 1.78 -2.02 -6.50
C LEU A 33 2.40 -3.28 -7.13
N ARG A 34 1.73 -3.84 -8.14
CA ARG A 34 2.14 -5.09 -8.79
C ARG A 34 3.37 -4.90 -9.69
N SER A 35 3.32 -3.95 -10.60
CA SER A 35 4.29 -3.81 -11.70
C SER A 35 5.08 -2.49 -11.67
N GLY A 36 4.76 -1.58 -10.75
CA GLY A 36 5.45 -0.30 -10.65
C GLY A 36 6.90 -0.37 -10.15
N PRO A 37 7.66 0.73 -10.29
CA PRO A 37 8.97 0.85 -9.66
C PRO A 37 8.86 0.81 -8.13
N VAL A 38 9.93 0.45 -7.43
CA VAL A 38 9.95 0.29 -5.95
C VAL A 38 9.32 1.49 -5.22
N GLN A 39 9.65 2.73 -5.60
CA GLN A 39 9.05 3.93 -5.00
C GLN A 39 7.56 4.06 -5.31
N GLY A 40 7.14 3.63 -6.51
CA GLY A 40 5.74 3.56 -6.91
C GLY A 40 4.97 2.53 -6.08
N LYS A 41 5.54 1.33 -5.90
CA LYS A 41 4.98 0.28 -5.03
C LYS A 41 4.81 0.75 -3.59
N ALA A 42 5.82 1.43 -3.04
CA ALA A 42 5.76 1.98 -1.69
C ALA A 42 4.66 3.04 -1.51
N ARG A 43 4.48 3.91 -2.50
CA ARG A 43 3.39 4.89 -2.51
C ARG A 43 2.03 4.22 -2.65
N ALA A 44 1.91 3.23 -3.54
CA ALA A 44 0.69 2.45 -3.70
C ALA A 44 0.31 1.73 -2.41
N ALA A 45 1.25 1.03 -1.77
CA ALA A 45 1.04 0.35 -0.50
C ALA A 45 0.52 1.30 0.60
N HIS A 46 1.10 2.50 0.70
CA HIS A 46 0.67 3.50 1.67
C HIS A 46 -0.76 4.01 1.42
N VAL A 47 -1.15 4.24 0.15
CA VAL A 47 -2.52 4.66 -0.15
C VAL A 47 -3.51 3.51 0.08
N LEU A 48 -3.14 2.29 -0.31
CA LEU A 48 -3.96 1.09 -0.12
C LEU A 48 -4.16 0.75 1.37
N SER A 49 -3.19 1.03 2.24
CA SER A 49 -3.34 0.83 3.69
C SER A 49 -4.40 1.75 4.29
N SER A 50 -4.45 3.02 3.85
CA SER A 50 -5.51 3.95 4.24
C SER A 50 -6.88 3.47 3.77
N LYS A 51 -6.97 2.87 2.57
CA LYS A 51 -8.22 2.29 2.05
C LYS A 51 -8.65 1.04 2.80
N ALA A 52 -7.71 0.20 3.21
CA ALA A 52 -8.00 -0.99 4.00
C ALA A 52 -8.69 -0.68 5.34
N ALA A 53 -8.53 0.53 5.87
CA ALA A 53 -9.25 0.99 7.06
C ALA A 53 -10.76 1.20 6.82
N HIS A 54 -11.20 1.25 5.56
CA HIS A 54 -12.61 1.27 5.17
C HIS A 54 -13.06 -0.14 4.76
N LEU A 55 -13.83 -0.81 5.63
CA LEU A 55 -14.16 -2.24 5.51
C LEU A 55 -14.77 -2.66 4.15
N GLY A 56 -15.60 -1.80 3.55
CA GLY A 56 -16.19 -2.07 2.23
C GLY A 56 -15.14 -2.14 1.11
N GLU A 57 -14.15 -1.25 1.15
CA GLU A 57 -13.06 -1.22 0.17
C GLU A 57 -12.04 -2.34 0.43
N ARG A 58 -11.77 -2.65 1.71
CA ARG A 58 -10.84 -3.71 2.10
C ARG A 58 -11.18 -5.04 1.45
N LYS A 59 -12.45 -5.46 1.49
CA LYS A 59 -12.87 -6.75 0.94
C LYS A 59 -12.59 -6.81 -0.56
N GLU A 60 -12.94 -5.76 -1.29
CA GLU A 60 -12.68 -5.66 -2.74
C GLU A 60 -11.17 -5.74 -3.05
N LEU A 61 -10.33 -5.07 -2.24
CA LEU A 61 -8.87 -5.13 -2.38
C LEU A 61 -8.31 -6.53 -2.12
N VAL A 62 -8.83 -7.25 -1.11
CA VAL A 62 -8.44 -8.64 -0.83
C VAL A 62 -8.80 -9.54 -2.02
N GLU A 63 -10.01 -9.39 -2.58
CA GLU A 63 -10.47 -10.12 -3.77
C GLU A 63 -9.61 -9.82 -5.01
N GLN A 64 -9.10 -8.59 -5.14
CA GLN A 64 -8.15 -8.21 -6.19
C GLN A 64 -6.73 -8.74 -5.99
N GLY A 65 -6.46 -9.46 -4.88
CA GLY A 65 -5.16 -10.08 -4.61
C GLY A 65 -4.13 -9.15 -3.99
N VAL A 66 -4.53 -7.98 -3.45
CA VAL A 66 -3.61 -6.98 -2.90
C VAL A 66 -2.73 -7.53 -1.80
N LEU A 67 -3.22 -8.46 -0.97
CA LEU A 67 -2.39 -9.12 0.04
C LEU A 67 -1.17 -9.82 -0.56
N LYS A 68 -1.35 -10.53 -1.69
CA LYS A 68 -0.24 -11.20 -2.38
C LYS A 68 0.73 -10.21 -2.99
N ASP A 69 0.21 -9.13 -3.60
CA ASP A 69 1.03 -8.07 -4.19
C ASP A 69 1.86 -7.34 -3.12
N LEU A 70 1.29 -7.09 -1.94
CA LEU A 70 2.01 -6.53 -0.78
C LEU A 70 3.10 -7.49 -0.27
N LEU A 71 2.82 -8.79 -0.19
CA LEU A 71 3.81 -9.78 0.24
C LEU A 71 4.96 -9.93 -0.74
N ALA A 72 4.67 -9.91 -2.04
CA ALA A 72 5.69 -9.89 -3.08
C ALA A 72 6.60 -8.66 -2.93
N PHE A 73 6.02 -7.49 -2.63
CA PHE A 73 6.80 -6.28 -2.39
C PHE A 73 7.63 -6.36 -1.09
N ALA A 74 7.05 -6.85 0.00
CA ALA A 74 7.74 -7.06 1.28
C ALA A 74 8.89 -8.08 1.19
N SER A 75 8.81 -9.01 0.25
CA SER A 75 9.81 -10.06 0.02
C SER A 75 10.95 -9.63 -0.91
N LEU A 76 10.93 -8.41 -1.44
CA LEU A 76 12.05 -7.92 -2.25
C LEU A 76 13.36 -7.90 -1.44
N PRO A 77 14.52 -8.02 -2.09
CA PRO A 77 15.80 -7.95 -1.41
C PRO A 77 16.07 -6.51 -0.91
N PRO A 78 16.65 -6.33 0.30
CA PRO A 78 16.96 -5.01 0.84
C PRO A 78 17.82 -4.14 -0.09
N SER A 79 18.70 -4.76 -0.89
CA SER A 79 19.55 -4.09 -1.88
C SER A 79 18.77 -3.34 -2.96
N GLU A 80 17.51 -3.70 -3.20
CA GLU A 80 16.64 -3.02 -4.18
C GLU A 80 15.70 -2.00 -3.53
N THR A 81 15.52 -2.06 -2.21
CA THR A 81 14.46 -1.32 -1.51
C THR A 81 14.94 -0.34 -0.46
N VAL A 82 16.17 -0.48 0.02
CA VAL A 82 16.80 0.46 0.95
C VAL A 82 17.27 1.70 0.18
N ASN A 83 16.77 2.85 0.60
CA ASN A 83 17.26 4.13 0.10
C ASN A 83 18.67 4.38 0.67
N GLU A 84 19.69 4.36 -0.19
CA GLU A 84 21.09 4.54 0.20
C GLU A 84 21.37 5.87 0.93
N LYS A 85 20.59 6.92 0.65
CA LYS A 85 20.79 8.25 1.27
C LYS A 85 20.18 8.34 2.66
N THR A 86 19.06 7.66 2.89
CA THR A 86 18.30 7.78 4.15
C THR A 86 18.36 6.52 5.01
N GLY A 87 18.91 5.42 4.49
CA GLY A 87 18.85 4.08 5.10
C GLY A 87 17.43 3.52 5.21
N PHE A 88 16.43 4.19 4.63
CA PHE A 88 15.03 3.82 4.80
C PHE A 88 14.65 2.68 3.86
N ASP A 89 14.21 1.56 4.42
CA ASP A 89 13.70 0.42 3.65
C ASP A 89 12.25 0.61 3.23
N LEU A 90 12.02 0.70 1.92
CA LEU A 90 10.69 0.91 1.36
C LEU A 90 9.74 -0.30 1.57
N ARG A 91 10.27 -1.50 1.88
CA ARG A 91 9.45 -2.69 2.22
C ARG A 91 8.62 -2.49 3.48
N VAL A 92 9.06 -1.60 4.39
CA VAL A 92 8.31 -1.25 5.59
C VAL A 92 6.90 -0.75 5.24
N ARG A 93 6.71 -0.07 4.10
CA ARG A 93 5.38 0.36 3.65
C ARG A 93 4.45 -0.80 3.32
N ALA A 94 4.99 -1.91 2.82
CA ALA A 94 4.21 -3.13 2.59
C ALA A 94 3.81 -3.78 3.92
N ALA A 95 4.77 -3.87 4.86
CA ALA A 95 4.53 -4.41 6.19
C ALA A 95 3.48 -3.59 6.97
N GLU A 96 3.57 -2.26 6.94
CA GLU A 96 2.55 -1.36 7.48
C GLU A 96 1.19 -1.63 6.84
N ALA A 97 1.12 -1.72 5.51
CA ALA A 97 -0.13 -2.00 4.83
C ALA A 97 -0.74 -3.33 5.26
N LEU A 98 0.04 -4.41 5.36
CA LEU A 98 -0.42 -5.70 5.87
C LEU A 98 -0.98 -5.59 7.29
N ALA A 99 -0.35 -4.80 8.17
CA ALA A 99 -0.87 -4.53 9.51
C ALA A 99 -2.21 -3.79 9.47
N TYR A 100 -2.37 -2.81 8.58
CA TYR A 100 -3.67 -2.15 8.36
C TYR A 100 -4.73 -3.13 7.84
N PHE A 101 -4.40 -4.02 6.90
CA PHE A 101 -5.34 -5.06 6.45
C PHE A 101 -5.75 -6.03 7.56
N ALA A 102 -4.89 -6.27 8.55
CA ALA A 102 -5.20 -7.07 9.74
C ALA A 102 -5.98 -6.29 10.80
N GLY A 103 -6.05 -4.96 10.70
CA GLY A 103 -6.59 -4.07 11.73
C GLY A 103 -5.63 -3.80 12.90
N GLY A 104 -4.32 -4.05 12.73
CA GLY A 104 -3.31 -4.03 13.80
C GLY A 104 -3.05 -2.67 14.47
N LEU A 105 -3.71 -1.60 14.03
CA LEU A 105 -3.60 -0.26 14.59
C LEU A 105 -4.97 0.40 14.82
N MET A 106 -6.06 -0.37 14.69
CA MET A 106 -7.43 0.16 14.63
C MET A 106 -8.43 -0.77 15.32
N ASP A 107 -9.43 -0.21 16.02
CA ASP A 107 -10.44 -0.98 16.77
C ASP A 107 -11.42 -1.78 15.89
N TRP A 108 -11.29 -1.72 14.55
CA TRP A 108 -12.15 -2.46 13.62
C TRP A 108 -11.63 -3.87 13.28
N GLY A 109 -10.38 -4.19 13.60
CA GLY A 109 -9.78 -5.50 13.29
C GLY A 109 -10.55 -6.66 13.93
N THR A 110 -10.73 -7.75 13.20
CA THR A 110 -11.36 -8.98 13.70
C THR A 110 -10.43 -10.17 13.54
N LYS A 111 -10.76 -11.30 14.21
CA LYS A 111 -10.04 -12.56 14.00
C LYS A 111 -10.02 -12.98 12.53
N GLN A 112 -11.11 -12.70 11.80
CA GLN A 112 -11.19 -13.02 10.37
C GLN A 112 -10.22 -12.16 9.56
N THR A 113 -10.14 -10.86 9.82
CA THR A 113 -9.24 -9.97 9.05
C THR A 113 -7.77 -10.30 9.30
N GLN A 114 -7.45 -10.72 10.52
CA GLN A 114 -6.11 -11.21 10.89
C GLN A 114 -5.81 -12.55 10.23
N GLN A 115 -6.79 -13.48 10.22
CA GLN A 115 -6.64 -14.78 9.59
C GLN A 115 -6.41 -14.66 8.08
N GLU A 116 -7.13 -13.77 7.39
CA GLU A 116 -6.92 -13.53 5.96
C GLU A 116 -5.48 -13.09 5.63
N VAL A 117 -4.89 -12.24 6.47
CA VAL A 117 -3.49 -11.79 6.31
C VAL A 117 -2.51 -12.91 6.65
N ALA A 118 -2.81 -13.73 7.66
CA ALA A 118 -2.02 -14.90 8.02
C ALA A 118 -2.04 -15.96 6.90
N ASP A 119 -3.22 -16.27 6.36
CA ASP A 119 -3.44 -17.24 5.27
C ASP A 119 -2.78 -16.80 3.96
N ALA A 120 -2.64 -15.49 3.75
CA ALA A 120 -1.85 -14.96 2.63
C ALA A 120 -0.34 -15.25 2.77
N GLY A 121 0.14 -15.59 3.98
CA GLY A 121 1.55 -15.89 4.26
C GLY A 121 2.33 -14.72 4.86
N ALA A 122 1.67 -13.76 5.51
CA ALA A 122 2.36 -12.57 6.03
C ALA A 122 3.36 -12.85 7.16
N LEU A 123 3.05 -13.79 8.06
CA LEU A 123 3.91 -14.08 9.21
C LEU A 123 5.36 -14.44 8.83
N PRO A 124 5.63 -15.44 7.97
CA PRO A 124 7.01 -15.78 7.60
C PRO A 124 7.73 -14.60 6.94
N VAL A 125 7.08 -13.88 6.03
CA VAL A 125 7.67 -12.72 5.34
C VAL A 125 8.07 -11.63 6.33
N LEU A 126 7.18 -11.27 7.26
CA LEU A 126 7.45 -10.25 8.27
C LEU A 126 8.54 -10.68 9.25
N ILE A 127 8.59 -11.97 9.61
CA ILE A 127 9.66 -12.52 10.45
C ILE A 127 11.02 -12.41 9.75
N GLU A 128 11.10 -12.70 8.45
CA GLU A 128 12.34 -12.53 7.69
C GLU A 128 12.76 -11.06 7.62
N MET A 129 11.82 -10.12 7.46
CA MET A 129 12.12 -8.68 7.48
C MET A 129 12.68 -8.20 8.83
N LEU A 130 12.31 -8.82 9.95
CA LEU A 130 12.87 -8.47 11.27
C LEU A 130 14.33 -8.92 11.45
N LYS A 131 14.83 -9.79 10.58
CA LYS A 131 16.21 -10.31 10.64
C LYS A 131 17.18 -9.50 9.78
N THR A 132 16.69 -8.61 8.92
CA THR A 132 17.48 -7.77 8.00
C THR A 132 17.84 -6.45 8.64
#